data_AF-A0A8T5KWE8-F1
#
_entry.id   AF-A0A8T5KWE8-F1
#
_cell.length_a   1.000
_cell.length_b   1.000
_cell.length_c   1.000
_cell.angle_alpha   90.00
_cell.angle_beta   90.00
_cell.angle_gamma   90.00
#
_symmetry.space_group_name_H-M   'P 1'
#
loop_
_entity.id
_entity.type
_entity.pdbx_description
1 polymer ?
#
loop_
_entity_poly.entity_id
_entity_poly.type
_entity_poly.pdbx_seq_one_letter_code
_entity_poly.pdbx_strand_id
1 'polypeptide(L)'
;MRQMVVLIVFSLLISLAVFVSAIQMEKEIPGYGTISGNFIEPSVYLSGGGWKLIHGLPSPDWLSGRLEPENIKAIYGLHPITKEYVRFYPENPELNNLDISMDYFVGNTAFWVYIEGNGITGEAEYFTLESPPIENRQLFAGWNLLGLTYDLVESPQNPLYPEEPTLMDIKGNCIIEKAYIWHGQWYDLSDDGFDVVELESTLENEGLLIKVEDDCNLGYSTDTSGPPGLPGNGGNSGEISSYIIEENIEDVQFIGSSKEEMDCSLDRGGTCTFYRGAYNYQGEIEVLVEHNSGISVNEFIQHAEAEYDNLQEGDFVGNDYYIYQLGDDLLIFWYSNGDIVFITREP
;
A
#
# COMPACT_ATOMS: atom_id res chain seq x y z
N MET A 1 -14.30 30.12 45.06
CA MET A 1 -14.94 28.84 44.68
C MET A 1 -16.02 29.01 43.60
N ARG A 2 -17.08 29.81 43.80
CA ARG A 2 -18.13 30.02 42.76
C ARG A 2 -17.62 30.52 41.40
N GLN A 3 -16.74 31.51 41.35
CA GLN A 3 -16.18 32.03 40.08
C GLN A 3 -15.34 30.99 39.33
N MET A 4 -14.65 30.11 40.06
CA MET A 4 -13.81 29.07 39.48
C MET A 4 -14.64 27.97 38.83
N VAL A 5 -15.79 27.60 39.44
CA VAL A 5 -16.73 26.64 38.87
C VAL A 5 -17.36 27.17 37.58
N VAL A 6 -17.70 28.47 37.52
CA VAL A 6 -18.26 29.08 36.31
C VAL A 6 -17.28 29.05 35.15
N LEU A 7 -15.99 29.37 35.39
CA LEU A 7 -14.96 29.33 34.36
C LEU A 7 -14.71 27.91 33.83
N ILE A 8 -14.71 26.90 34.70
CA ILE A 8 -14.53 25.50 34.29
C ILE A 8 -15.72 25.03 33.42
N VAL A 9 -16.95 25.34 33.84
CA VAL A 9 -18.16 24.98 33.05
C VAL A 9 -18.19 25.71 31.72
N PHE A 10 -17.79 26.98 31.67
CA PHE A 10 -17.73 27.75 30.42
C PHE A 10 -16.64 27.21 29.48
N SER A 11 -15.49 26.82 30.02
CA SER A 11 -14.41 26.20 29.23
C SER A 11 -14.82 24.82 28.69
N LEU A 12 -15.56 24.02 29.47
CA LEU A 12 -16.15 22.75 29.02
C LEU A 12 -17.21 22.95 27.94
N LEU A 13 -18.05 23.99 28.07
CA LEU A 13 -19.07 24.31 27.06
C LEU A 13 -18.44 24.83 25.75
N ILE A 14 -17.35 25.61 25.82
CA ILE A 14 -16.61 26.05 24.63
C ILE A 14 -15.87 24.87 24.00
N SER A 15 -15.26 23.98 24.78
CA SER A 15 -14.59 22.79 24.23
C SER A 15 -15.58 21.80 23.63
N LEU A 16 -16.81 21.70 24.16
CA LEU A 16 -17.89 20.95 23.53
C LEU A 16 -18.39 21.67 22.26
N ALA A 17 -18.41 23.00 22.22
CA ALA A 17 -18.86 23.76 21.05
C ALA A 17 -17.89 23.75 19.86
N VAL A 18 -16.66 23.26 20.02
CA VAL A 18 -15.84 22.77 18.90
C VAL A 18 -16.37 21.39 18.48
N PHE A 19 -17.68 21.33 18.19
CA PHE A 19 -18.22 20.26 17.39
C PHE A 19 -17.62 20.46 16.02
N VAL A 20 -16.80 19.50 15.60
CA VAL A 20 -16.37 19.32 14.22
C VAL A 20 -17.65 19.19 13.40
N SER A 21 -18.18 20.32 12.94
CA SER A 21 -19.32 20.32 12.04
C SER A 21 -18.79 19.76 10.74
N ALA A 22 -19.00 18.46 10.52
CA ALA A 22 -18.94 17.91 9.17
C ALA A 22 -19.90 18.75 8.33
N ILE A 23 -19.35 19.58 7.44
CA ILE A 23 -20.16 20.41 6.56
C ILE A 23 -20.68 19.47 5.49
N GLN A 24 -21.94 19.07 5.62
CA GLN A 24 -22.62 18.34 4.55
C GLN A 24 -22.77 19.30 3.36
N MET A 25 -22.19 18.93 2.23
CA MET A 25 -22.32 19.68 0.99
C MET A 25 -23.35 19.00 0.08
N GLU A 26 -23.90 19.77 -0.84
CA GLU A 26 -24.84 19.29 -1.86
C GLU A 26 -24.20 19.50 -3.24
N LYS A 27 -24.27 18.47 -4.08
CA LYS A 27 -23.78 18.50 -5.46
C LYS A 27 -24.81 17.90 -6.40
N GLU A 28 -24.91 18.43 -7.61
CA GLU A 28 -25.84 17.95 -8.63
C GLU A 28 -25.15 16.96 -9.58
N ILE A 29 -25.84 15.87 -9.90
CA ILE A 29 -25.45 14.92 -10.94
C ILE A 29 -26.51 15.02 -12.07
N PRO A 30 -26.11 15.43 -13.29
CA PRO A 30 -27.04 15.57 -14.41
C PRO A 30 -27.83 14.29 -14.67
N GLY A 31 -29.17 14.38 -14.71
CA GLY A 31 -30.05 13.24 -14.98
C GLY A 31 -30.39 12.37 -13.76
N TYR A 32 -29.73 12.60 -12.62
CA TYR A 32 -30.07 11.98 -11.33
C TYR A 32 -30.74 13.00 -10.40
N GLY A 33 -30.03 14.08 -10.05
CA GLY A 33 -30.48 15.10 -9.11
C GLY A 33 -29.38 15.49 -8.11
N THR A 34 -29.78 16.02 -6.96
CA THR A 34 -28.87 16.43 -5.90
C THR A 34 -28.52 15.25 -5.00
N ILE A 35 -27.23 15.07 -4.72
CA ILE A 35 -26.72 14.21 -3.65
C ILE A 35 -26.17 15.08 -2.52
N SER A 36 -26.26 14.58 -1.29
CA SER A 36 -25.83 15.29 -0.07
C SER A 36 -24.94 14.37 0.74
N GLY A 37 -23.73 14.82 1.10
CA GLY A 37 -22.77 13.96 1.79
C GLY A 37 -21.55 14.73 2.31
N ASN A 38 -20.58 13.98 2.84
CA ASN A 38 -19.25 14.50 3.10
C ASN A 38 -18.49 14.50 1.79
N PHE A 39 -18.11 15.68 1.32
CA PHE A 39 -17.29 15.83 0.12
C PHE A 39 -15.85 16.13 0.51
N ILE A 40 -14.94 15.50 -0.20
CA ILE A 40 -13.51 15.81 -0.19
C ILE A 40 -13.13 16.42 -1.53
N GLU A 41 -11.98 17.07 -1.58
CA GLU A 41 -11.45 17.74 -2.78
C GLU A 41 -10.07 17.16 -3.11
N PRO A 42 -10.00 15.92 -3.65
CA PRO A 42 -8.75 15.34 -4.11
C PRO A 42 -8.17 16.08 -5.33
N SER A 43 -6.90 15.78 -5.61
CA SER A 43 -6.25 16.13 -6.86
C SER A 43 -5.79 14.86 -7.60
N VAL A 44 -5.83 14.91 -8.93
CA VAL A 44 -5.29 13.86 -9.82
C VAL A 44 -4.35 14.49 -10.84
N TYR A 45 -3.20 13.87 -11.07
CA TYR A 45 -2.28 14.34 -12.09
C TYR A 45 -2.71 13.90 -13.48
N LEU A 46 -2.95 14.86 -14.37
CA LEU A 46 -3.34 14.60 -15.75
C LEU A 46 -2.16 14.85 -16.69
N SER A 47 -1.94 13.90 -17.60
CA SER A 47 -0.99 14.03 -18.71
C SER A 47 -1.69 13.80 -20.05
N GLY A 48 -1.90 14.89 -20.78
CA GLY A 48 -2.59 14.92 -22.07
C GLY A 48 -4.10 14.70 -21.97
N GLY A 49 -4.78 14.85 -23.12
CA GLY A 49 -6.18 14.45 -23.29
C GLY A 49 -6.35 12.94 -23.48
N GLY A 50 -7.59 12.51 -23.68
CA GLY A 50 -7.97 11.11 -23.86
C GLY A 50 -8.75 10.54 -22.68
N TRP A 51 -8.80 9.21 -22.61
CA TRP A 51 -9.49 8.49 -21.54
C TRP A 51 -8.61 8.41 -20.29
N LYS A 52 -9.19 8.84 -19.17
CA LYS A 52 -8.64 8.74 -17.82
C LYS A 52 -9.61 7.93 -16.97
N LEU A 53 -9.08 7.25 -15.97
CA LEU A 53 -9.88 6.49 -15.01
C LEU A 53 -9.72 7.20 -13.66
N ILE A 54 -10.75 7.93 -13.24
CA ILE A 54 -10.71 8.88 -12.12
C ILE A 54 -11.71 8.44 -11.05
N HIS A 55 -11.29 8.38 -9.80
CA HIS A 55 -12.16 8.04 -8.67
C HIS A 55 -13.28 9.08 -8.51
N GLY A 56 -14.54 8.64 -8.49
CA GLY A 56 -15.65 9.45 -7.98
C GLY A 56 -15.96 10.77 -8.67
N LEU A 57 -15.63 10.94 -9.96
CA LEU A 57 -15.98 12.11 -10.76
C LEU A 57 -17.17 11.84 -11.71
N PRO A 58 -18.44 11.96 -11.26
CA PRO A 58 -19.64 11.69 -12.06
C PRO A 58 -20.09 12.89 -12.93
N SER A 59 -19.58 14.10 -12.69
CA SER A 59 -20.03 15.32 -13.37
C SER A 59 -18.88 16.30 -13.64
N PRO A 60 -18.80 16.96 -14.80
CA PRO A 60 -17.79 18.00 -15.06
C PRO A 60 -17.89 19.19 -14.11
N ASP A 61 -19.10 19.53 -13.63
CA ASP A 61 -19.32 20.65 -12.71
C ASP A 61 -18.75 20.42 -11.30
N TRP A 62 -18.19 19.23 -11.05
CA TRP A 62 -17.51 18.90 -9.80
C TRP A 62 -16.02 19.24 -9.86
N LEU A 63 -15.50 19.68 -11.00
CA LEU A 63 -14.16 20.25 -11.08
C LEU A 63 -14.09 21.56 -10.28
N SER A 64 -12.97 21.79 -9.60
CA SER A 64 -12.71 22.98 -8.80
C SER A 64 -11.38 23.65 -9.13
N GLY A 65 -10.48 22.92 -9.79
CA GLY A 65 -9.16 23.41 -10.17
C GLY A 65 -9.09 24.06 -11.56
N ARG A 66 -7.94 23.88 -12.22
CA ARG A 66 -7.63 24.50 -13.53
C ARG A 66 -8.27 23.81 -14.74
N LEU A 67 -8.73 22.58 -14.57
CA LEU A 67 -9.41 21.86 -15.64
C LEU A 67 -10.81 22.43 -15.79
N GLU A 68 -11.12 22.96 -16.96
CA GLU A 68 -12.43 23.55 -17.21
C GLU A 68 -13.45 22.44 -17.50
N PRO A 69 -14.71 22.55 -17.02
CA PRO A 69 -15.77 21.58 -17.30
C PRO A 69 -15.96 21.28 -18.79
N GLU A 70 -15.75 22.26 -19.68
CA GLU A 70 -15.87 22.11 -21.12
C GLU A 70 -14.82 21.16 -21.73
N ASN A 71 -13.72 20.88 -21.01
CA ASN A 71 -12.73 19.90 -21.45
C ASN A 71 -13.25 18.47 -21.30
N ILE A 72 -14.20 18.20 -20.41
CA ILE A 72 -14.78 16.87 -20.25
C ILE A 72 -15.88 16.65 -21.29
N LYS A 73 -15.74 15.61 -22.13
CA LYS A 73 -16.76 15.29 -23.16
C LYS A 73 -17.61 14.09 -22.84
N ALA A 74 -17.11 13.20 -22.00
CA ALA A 74 -17.86 12.02 -21.60
C ALA A 74 -17.40 11.53 -20.24
N ILE A 75 -18.36 11.02 -19.46
CA ILE A 75 -18.13 10.32 -18.21
C ILE A 75 -18.95 9.03 -18.24
N TYR A 76 -18.30 7.89 -18.00
CA TYR A 76 -18.96 6.58 -17.88
C TYR A 76 -18.55 5.89 -16.58
N GLY A 77 -19.52 5.31 -15.87
CA GLY A 77 -19.28 4.40 -14.76
C GLY A 77 -19.62 2.97 -15.16
N LEU A 78 -18.89 1.98 -14.66
CA LEU A 78 -19.26 0.57 -14.82
C LEU A 78 -20.26 0.21 -13.73
N HIS A 79 -21.49 -0.15 -14.12
CA HIS A 79 -22.49 -0.58 -13.16
C HIS A 79 -22.04 -1.89 -12.48
N PRO A 80 -21.88 -1.92 -11.15
CA PRO A 80 -21.19 -3.02 -10.50
C PRO A 80 -22.00 -4.32 -10.48
N ILE A 81 -23.34 -4.27 -10.59
CA ILE A 81 -24.19 -5.46 -10.66
C ILE A 81 -24.35 -5.97 -12.10
N THR A 82 -24.86 -5.14 -13.01
CA THR A 82 -25.14 -5.53 -14.40
C THR A 82 -23.90 -5.65 -15.29
N LYS A 83 -22.76 -5.07 -14.85
CA LYS A 83 -21.50 -4.98 -15.62
C LYS A 83 -21.63 -4.22 -16.95
N GLU A 84 -22.62 -3.35 -17.04
CA GLU A 84 -22.83 -2.47 -18.19
C GLU A 84 -22.27 -1.08 -17.92
N TYR A 85 -21.71 -0.44 -18.95
CA TYR A 85 -21.30 0.95 -18.84
C TYR A 85 -22.51 1.87 -18.87
N VAL A 86 -22.62 2.70 -17.84
CA VAL A 86 -23.66 3.73 -17.72
C VAL A 86 -23.02 5.08 -18.01
N ARG A 87 -23.62 5.83 -18.93
CA ARG A 87 -23.19 7.20 -19.21
C ARG A 87 -23.70 8.12 -18.11
N PHE A 88 -22.81 8.92 -17.53
CA PHE A 88 -23.13 9.99 -16.59
C PHE A 88 -23.13 11.36 -17.26
N TYR A 89 -22.17 11.59 -18.15
CA TYR A 89 -22.08 12.83 -18.93
C TYR A 89 -21.84 12.54 -20.42
N PRO A 90 -22.50 13.26 -21.35
CA PRO A 90 -23.61 14.20 -21.11
C PRO A 90 -24.82 13.49 -20.50
N GLU A 91 -25.74 14.29 -19.96
CA GLU A 91 -26.92 13.87 -19.17
C GLU A 91 -27.54 12.56 -19.68
N ASN A 92 -27.81 11.67 -18.72
CA ASN A 92 -28.50 10.42 -18.96
C ASN A 92 -29.70 10.30 -18.01
N PRO A 93 -30.95 10.40 -18.51
CA PRO A 93 -32.14 10.36 -17.67
C PRO A 93 -32.38 8.99 -17.02
N GLU A 94 -31.69 7.94 -17.46
CA GLU A 94 -31.84 6.59 -16.93
C GLU A 94 -31.08 6.36 -15.62
N LEU A 95 -30.24 7.31 -15.17
CA LEU A 95 -29.50 7.21 -13.90
C LEU A 95 -30.41 7.05 -12.68
N ASN A 96 -31.61 7.61 -12.73
CA ASN A 96 -32.60 7.48 -11.66
C ASN A 96 -33.21 6.08 -11.52
N ASN A 97 -32.98 5.19 -12.49
CA ASN A 97 -33.51 3.82 -12.48
C ASN A 97 -32.46 2.77 -12.08
N LEU A 98 -31.26 3.19 -11.70
CA LEU A 98 -30.22 2.26 -11.25
C LEU A 98 -30.65 1.60 -9.93
N ASP A 99 -30.40 0.31 -9.81
CA ASP A 99 -30.71 -0.48 -8.61
C ASP A 99 -29.61 -0.40 -7.55
N ILE A 100 -28.87 0.71 -7.53
CA ILE A 100 -27.78 1.00 -6.60
C ILE A 100 -27.83 2.46 -6.17
N SER A 101 -27.50 2.73 -4.89
CA SER A 101 -27.43 4.10 -4.39
C SER A 101 -26.32 4.88 -5.07
N MET A 102 -26.60 6.13 -5.44
CA MET A 102 -25.61 7.00 -6.07
C MET A 102 -24.42 7.30 -5.15
N ASP A 103 -24.65 7.37 -3.84
CA ASP A 103 -23.58 7.57 -2.86
C ASP A 103 -22.55 6.44 -2.90
N TYR A 104 -23.03 5.19 -2.98
CA TYR A 104 -22.17 4.04 -3.16
C TYR A 104 -21.43 4.10 -4.49
N PHE A 105 -22.15 4.37 -5.59
CA PHE A 105 -21.56 4.38 -6.94
C PHE A 105 -20.43 5.41 -7.00
N VAL A 106 -20.70 6.65 -6.61
CA VAL A 106 -19.73 7.75 -6.66
C VAL A 106 -18.61 7.54 -5.66
N GLY A 107 -18.91 7.14 -4.42
CA GLY A 107 -17.90 7.01 -3.37
C GLY A 107 -16.93 5.83 -3.56
N ASN A 108 -17.33 4.76 -4.25
CA ASN A 108 -16.52 3.54 -4.35
C ASN A 108 -15.93 3.29 -5.74
N THR A 109 -16.48 3.86 -6.80
CA THR A 109 -16.09 3.47 -8.16
C THR A 109 -15.19 4.48 -8.85
N ALA A 110 -14.42 4.00 -9.82
CA ALA A 110 -13.74 4.85 -10.77
C ALA A 110 -14.58 5.05 -12.05
N PHE A 111 -14.45 6.23 -12.64
CA PHE A 111 -15.17 6.64 -13.82
C PHE A 111 -14.20 6.81 -14.99
N TRP A 112 -14.63 6.36 -16.17
CA TRP A 112 -13.98 6.73 -17.42
C TRP A 112 -14.33 8.16 -17.77
N VAL A 113 -13.33 9.03 -17.72
CA VAL A 113 -13.47 10.45 -18.03
C VAL A 113 -12.70 10.75 -19.31
N TYR A 114 -13.41 11.16 -20.35
CA TYR A 114 -12.77 11.60 -21.60
C TYR A 114 -12.51 13.10 -21.57
N ILE A 115 -11.23 13.45 -21.70
CA ILE A 115 -10.75 14.83 -21.67
C ILE A 115 -10.30 15.25 -23.07
N GLU A 116 -10.91 16.29 -23.63
CA GLU A 116 -10.51 16.89 -24.90
C GLU A 116 -9.46 18.00 -24.67
N GLY A 117 -8.34 17.87 -25.38
CA GLY A 117 -7.29 18.90 -25.41
C GLY A 117 -5.91 18.28 -25.45
N ASN A 118 -5.09 18.67 -26.43
CA ASN A 118 -3.69 18.31 -26.46
C ASN A 118 -2.93 19.35 -25.64
N GLY A 119 -2.30 18.94 -24.53
CA GLY A 119 -1.52 19.85 -23.66
C GLY A 119 -2.16 20.17 -22.31
N ILE A 120 -3.22 19.46 -21.92
CA ILE A 120 -3.65 19.45 -20.52
C ILE A 120 -2.61 18.64 -19.74
N THR A 121 -1.78 19.32 -18.97
CA THR A 121 -0.78 18.69 -18.11
C THR A 121 -0.76 19.39 -16.76
N GLY A 122 -0.87 18.61 -15.69
CA GLY A 122 -0.86 19.11 -14.31
C GLY A 122 -1.97 18.51 -13.46
N GLU A 123 -2.04 18.99 -12.23
CA GLU A 123 -3.05 18.58 -11.26
C GLU A 123 -4.42 19.14 -11.62
N ALA A 124 -5.43 18.28 -11.59
CA ALA A 124 -6.83 18.65 -11.62
C ALA A 124 -7.44 18.37 -10.25
N GLU A 125 -8.01 19.40 -9.64
CA GLU A 125 -8.75 19.32 -8.39
C GLU A 125 -10.25 19.16 -8.69
N TYR A 126 -10.91 18.31 -7.92
CA TYR A 126 -12.32 18.03 -8.10
C TYR A 126 -12.94 17.58 -6.78
N PHE A 127 -14.25 17.71 -6.66
CA PHE A 127 -15.00 17.19 -5.52
C PHE A 127 -15.38 15.73 -5.77
N THR A 128 -15.31 14.89 -4.74
CA THR A 128 -15.90 13.55 -4.70
C THR A 128 -16.51 13.28 -3.32
N LEU A 129 -17.32 12.24 -3.21
CA LEU A 129 -17.77 11.76 -1.91
C LEU A 129 -16.59 11.13 -1.15
N GLU A 130 -16.50 11.45 0.14
CA GLU A 130 -15.62 10.74 1.06
C GLU A 130 -15.91 9.24 0.97
N SER A 131 -14.89 8.46 0.64
CA SER A 131 -15.04 7.04 0.44
C SER A 131 -15.27 6.34 1.77
N PRO A 132 -16.12 5.30 1.80
CA PRO A 132 -16.26 4.52 3.01
C PRO A 132 -14.93 3.83 3.34
N PRO A 133 -14.66 3.55 4.63
CA PRO A 133 -13.51 2.75 5.03
C PRO A 133 -13.43 1.45 4.22
N ILE A 134 -12.21 1.00 3.91
CA ILE A 134 -11.97 -0.18 3.07
C ILE A 134 -12.78 -1.41 3.49
N GLU A 135 -13.00 -1.64 4.78
CA GLU A 135 -13.75 -2.79 5.31
C GLU A 135 -15.24 -2.77 4.94
N ASN A 136 -15.75 -1.61 4.52
CA ASN A 136 -17.12 -1.41 4.07
C ASN A 136 -17.24 -1.39 2.53
N ARG A 137 -16.15 -1.64 1.80
CA ARG A 137 -16.16 -1.64 0.33
C ARG A 137 -16.48 -3.03 -0.20
N GLN A 138 -17.71 -3.17 -0.67
CA GLN A 138 -18.16 -4.38 -1.33
C GLN A 138 -17.64 -4.42 -2.78
N LEU A 139 -17.23 -5.60 -3.24
CA LEU A 139 -17.04 -5.89 -4.66
C LEU A 139 -18.05 -6.94 -5.09
N PHE A 140 -18.53 -6.84 -6.33
CA PHE A 140 -19.50 -7.77 -6.89
C PHE A 140 -18.80 -8.73 -7.83
N ALA A 141 -19.23 -10.00 -7.85
CA ALA A 141 -18.70 -11.04 -8.71
C ALA A 141 -18.43 -10.56 -10.15
N GLY A 142 -17.27 -10.89 -10.71
CA GLY A 142 -16.80 -10.38 -12.00
C GLY A 142 -16.03 -9.07 -11.92
N TRP A 143 -16.11 -8.24 -12.96
CA TRP A 143 -15.33 -7.00 -13.09
C TRP A 143 -15.90 -5.85 -12.27
N ASN A 144 -15.03 -5.10 -11.60
CA ASN A 144 -15.35 -3.86 -10.87
C ASN A 144 -14.33 -2.78 -11.24
N LEU A 145 -14.80 -1.53 -11.32
CA LEU A 145 -13.93 -0.36 -11.38
C LEU A 145 -13.91 0.27 -9.99
N LEU A 146 -12.79 0.14 -9.30
CA LEU A 146 -12.55 0.67 -7.97
C LEU A 146 -11.76 1.97 -8.08
N GLY A 147 -12.16 3.02 -7.36
CA GLY A 147 -11.29 4.19 -7.19
C GLY A 147 -10.23 3.92 -6.14
N LEU A 148 -8.97 4.20 -6.46
CA LEU A 148 -7.87 4.14 -5.50
C LEU A 148 -7.92 5.38 -4.62
N THR A 149 -8.05 5.17 -3.32
CA THR A 149 -8.21 6.21 -2.31
C THR A 149 -7.05 6.11 -1.34
N TYR A 150 -6.85 7.14 -0.52
CA TYR A 150 -5.77 7.17 0.47
C TYR A 150 -5.62 5.86 1.29
N ASP A 151 -6.72 5.29 1.79
CA ASP A 151 -6.71 4.02 2.55
C ASP A 151 -6.35 2.77 1.72
N LEU A 152 -6.39 2.85 0.39
CA LEU A 152 -5.97 1.75 -0.51
C LEU A 152 -4.51 1.84 -0.93
N VAL A 153 -3.90 3.01 -0.89
CA VAL A 153 -2.51 3.26 -1.31
C VAL A 153 -1.58 3.57 -0.15
N GLU A 154 -2.13 3.84 1.03
CA GLU A 154 -1.38 4.09 2.26
C GLU A 154 -1.97 3.28 3.41
N SER A 155 -1.16 2.42 4.02
CA SER A 155 -1.62 1.57 5.13
C SER A 155 -1.84 2.40 6.40
N PRO A 156 -3.08 2.47 6.93
CA PRO A 156 -3.37 3.18 8.18
C PRO A 156 -2.83 2.44 9.41
N GLN A 157 -2.30 1.22 9.24
CA GLN A 157 -1.84 0.36 10.32
C GLN A 157 -0.50 0.82 10.91
N ASN A 158 0.32 1.51 10.11
CA ASN A 158 1.60 2.07 10.57
C ASN A 158 1.71 3.56 10.20
N PRO A 159 1.11 4.46 11.00
CA PRO A 159 1.18 5.90 10.74
C PRO A 159 2.58 6.51 10.90
N LEU A 160 3.57 5.73 11.39
CA LEU A 160 4.96 6.19 11.54
C LEU A 160 5.81 5.87 10.31
N TYR A 161 5.47 4.79 9.59
CA TYR A 161 6.12 4.36 8.36
C TYR A 161 5.03 3.81 7.43
N PRO A 162 4.40 4.67 6.61
CA PRO A 162 3.41 4.22 5.66
C PRO A 162 4.11 3.33 4.62
N GLU A 163 3.96 2.03 4.78
CA GLU A 163 4.27 1.07 3.74
C GLU A 163 3.13 1.08 2.72
N GLU A 164 3.49 1.08 1.44
CA GLU A 164 2.53 1.03 0.35
C GLU A 164 1.98 -0.40 0.29
N PRO A 165 0.66 -0.58 0.50
CA PRO A 165 0.09 -1.92 0.60
C PRO A 165 0.07 -2.59 -0.77
N THR A 166 0.24 -3.90 -0.79
CA THR A 166 -0.01 -4.72 -1.98
C THR A 166 -1.50 -5.05 -2.10
N LEU A 167 -1.94 -5.54 -3.26
CA LEU A 167 -3.31 -6.05 -3.41
C LEU A 167 -3.62 -7.18 -2.42
N MET A 168 -2.62 -7.99 -2.04
CA MET A 168 -2.80 -9.05 -1.05
C MET A 168 -3.01 -8.52 0.36
N ASP A 169 -2.47 -7.35 0.69
CA ASP A 169 -2.66 -6.71 1.99
C ASP A 169 -4.06 -6.12 2.15
N ILE A 170 -4.75 -5.83 1.04
CA ILE A 170 -6.05 -5.13 1.05
C ILE A 170 -7.23 -5.92 0.47
N LYS A 171 -7.02 -7.18 0.06
CA LYS A 171 -8.06 -8.00 -0.59
C LYS A 171 -9.24 -8.36 0.32
N GLY A 172 -9.11 -8.24 1.63
CA GLY A 172 -10.12 -8.69 2.60
C GLY A 172 -10.46 -10.17 2.43
N ASN A 173 -11.74 -10.46 2.18
CA ASN A 173 -12.21 -11.83 1.89
C ASN A 173 -12.36 -12.13 0.39
N CYS A 174 -11.87 -11.26 -0.48
CA CYS A 174 -11.99 -11.42 -1.92
C CYS A 174 -11.00 -12.47 -2.48
N ILE A 175 -11.49 -13.28 -3.41
CA ILE A 175 -10.66 -14.09 -4.31
C ILE A 175 -10.47 -13.28 -5.60
N ILE A 176 -9.29 -12.70 -5.75
CA ILE A 176 -8.93 -11.87 -6.90
C ILE A 176 -8.47 -12.77 -8.04
N GLU A 177 -9.18 -12.72 -9.17
CA GLU A 177 -8.82 -13.48 -10.36
C GLU A 177 -7.83 -12.70 -11.25
N LYS A 178 -8.05 -11.38 -11.37
CA LYS A 178 -7.25 -10.46 -12.20
C LYS A 178 -7.32 -9.04 -11.66
N ALA A 179 -6.26 -8.26 -11.85
CA ALA A 179 -6.28 -6.83 -11.57
C ALA A 179 -5.44 -6.04 -12.59
N TYR A 180 -5.90 -4.84 -12.95
CA TYR A 180 -5.22 -3.94 -13.87
C TYR A 180 -5.28 -2.49 -13.40
N ILE A 181 -4.20 -1.75 -13.62
CA ILE A 181 -4.16 -0.29 -13.42
C ILE A 181 -4.10 0.41 -14.77
N TRP A 182 -4.78 1.55 -14.87
CA TRP A 182 -4.78 2.39 -16.06
C TRP A 182 -3.88 3.61 -15.88
N HIS A 183 -2.66 3.54 -16.42
CA HIS A 183 -1.73 4.67 -16.44
C HIS A 183 -1.39 5.06 -17.89
N GLY A 184 -2.42 5.50 -18.63
CA GLY A 184 -2.35 5.74 -20.08
C GLY A 184 -2.35 4.47 -20.94
N GLN A 185 -2.08 3.32 -20.34
CA GLN A 185 -2.26 1.98 -20.86
C GLN A 185 -2.60 1.03 -19.70
N TRP A 186 -3.07 -0.17 -20.03
CA TRP A 186 -3.33 -1.21 -19.02
C TRP A 186 -2.04 -1.90 -18.61
N TYR A 187 -1.84 -1.99 -17.30
CA TYR A 187 -0.79 -2.80 -16.67
C TYR A 187 -1.46 -3.96 -15.94
N ASP A 188 -1.09 -5.20 -16.25
CA ASP A 188 -1.61 -6.40 -15.58
C ASP A 188 -0.84 -6.63 -14.29
N LEU A 189 -1.51 -6.50 -13.14
CA LEU A 189 -0.88 -6.73 -11.83
C LEU A 189 -0.79 -8.22 -11.49
N SER A 190 -1.43 -9.08 -12.28
CA SER A 190 -1.48 -10.52 -12.03
C SER A 190 -0.22 -11.24 -12.53
N ASP A 191 0.53 -10.62 -13.44
CA ASP A 191 1.72 -11.21 -14.07
C ASP A 191 2.93 -11.26 -13.11
N ASP A 192 3.05 -10.25 -12.23
CA ASP A 192 4.16 -10.13 -11.28
C ASP A 192 3.86 -10.78 -9.90
N GLY A 193 2.61 -11.18 -9.68
CA GLY A 193 2.11 -11.64 -8.38
C GLY A 193 1.49 -10.50 -7.58
N PHE A 194 0.30 -10.74 -7.01
CA PHE A 194 -0.45 -9.72 -6.27
C PHE A 194 0.21 -9.30 -4.94
N ASP A 195 1.20 -10.09 -4.48
CA ASP A 195 2.03 -9.88 -3.29
C ASP A 195 3.30 -9.07 -3.57
N VAL A 196 3.60 -8.76 -4.84
CA VAL A 196 4.81 -8.03 -5.24
C VAL A 196 4.49 -6.59 -5.63
N VAL A 197 3.31 -6.35 -6.21
CA VAL A 197 2.98 -5.02 -6.74
C VAL A 197 2.38 -4.14 -5.65
N GLU A 198 3.18 -3.19 -5.18
CA GLU A 198 2.79 -2.12 -4.25
C GLU A 198 1.85 -1.13 -4.94
N LEU A 199 0.80 -0.72 -4.23
CA LEU A 199 -0.13 0.31 -4.69
C LEU A 199 0.42 1.67 -4.28
N GLU A 200 1.29 2.22 -5.14
CA GLU A 200 1.99 3.46 -4.84
C GLU A 200 1.03 4.63 -4.54
N SER A 201 1.43 5.50 -3.60
CA SER A 201 0.71 6.74 -3.27
C SER A 201 0.48 7.66 -4.48
N THR A 202 1.31 7.54 -5.52
CA THR A 202 1.15 8.27 -6.79
C THR A 202 -0.10 7.88 -7.58
N LEU A 203 -0.69 6.73 -7.26
CA LEU A 203 -1.90 6.19 -7.87
C LEU A 203 -3.17 6.63 -7.14
N GLU A 204 -3.06 7.42 -6.08
CA GLU A 204 -4.22 7.97 -5.38
C GLU A 204 -5.13 8.73 -6.36
N ASN A 205 -6.43 8.51 -6.23
CA ASN A 205 -7.50 9.08 -7.06
C ASN A 205 -7.53 8.56 -8.52
N GLU A 206 -6.62 7.66 -8.91
CA GLU A 206 -6.74 6.87 -10.13
C GLU A 206 -7.75 5.71 -9.95
N GLY A 207 -7.88 4.85 -10.97
CA GLY A 207 -8.76 3.69 -10.89
C GLY A 207 -8.05 2.36 -11.12
N LEU A 208 -8.58 1.35 -10.45
CA LEU A 208 -8.19 -0.05 -10.53
C LEU A 208 -9.35 -0.86 -11.15
N LEU A 209 -9.03 -1.66 -12.17
CA LEU A 209 -9.93 -2.65 -12.73
C LEU A 209 -9.65 -4.01 -12.08
N ILE A 210 -10.57 -4.51 -11.27
CA ILE A 210 -10.40 -5.75 -10.50
C ILE A 210 -11.48 -6.77 -10.86
N LYS A 211 -11.10 -8.03 -11.03
CA LYS A 211 -12.01 -9.16 -11.21
C LYS A 211 -11.99 -10.06 -9.99
N VAL A 212 -13.15 -10.31 -9.42
CA VAL A 212 -13.33 -11.20 -8.26
C VAL A 212 -14.24 -12.37 -8.61
N GLU A 213 -14.02 -13.53 -7.99
CA GLU A 213 -14.82 -14.74 -8.23
C GLU A 213 -16.28 -14.59 -7.77
N ASP A 214 -16.46 -14.17 -6.52
CA ASP A 214 -17.75 -14.01 -5.84
C ASP A 214 -17.91 -12.59 -5.25
N ASP A 215 -19.14 -12.25 -4.84
CA ASP A 215 -19.39 -11.04 -4.05
C ASP A 215 -18.59 -11.10 -2.73
N CYS A 216 -17.82 -10.05 -2.46
CA CYS A 216 -16.87 -10.01 -1.35
C CYS A 216 -16.73 -8.58 -0.80
N ASN A 217 -15.99 -8.41 0.29
CA ASN A 217 -15.60 -7.12 0.83
C ASN A 217 -14.09 -7.02 0.86
N LEU A 218 -13.58 -5.88 0.41
CA LEU A 218 -12.21 -5.49 0.67
C LEU A 218 -11.99 -5.29 2.18
N GLY A 219 -10.73 -5.22 2.56
CA GLY A 219 -10.33 -5.02 3.94
C GLY A 219 -8.88 -5.41 4.10
N TYR A 220 -8.25 -4.94 5.16
CA TYR A 220 -6.88 -5.37 5.39
C TYR A 220 -6.82 -6.85 5.74
N SER A 221 -5.91 -7.56 5.07
CA SER A 221 -5.52 -8.91 5.44
C SER A 221 -4.84 -8.84 6.79
N THR A 222 -5.60 -9.03 7.86
CA THR A 222 -4.99 -9.35 9.14
C THR A 222 -4.41 -10.74 8.98
N ASP A 223 -3.10 -10.87 8.86
CA ASP A 223 -2.35 -12.13 9.00
C ASP A 223 -2.49 -12.65 10.44
N THR A 224 -3.72 -12.84 10.87
CA THR A 224 -4.03 -13.74 11.96
C THR A 224 -4.04 -15.12 11.34
N SER A 225 -2.84 -15.70 11.26
CA SER A 225 -2.69 -17.14 11.35
C SER A 225 -3.54 -17.60 12.54
N GLY A 226 -4.78 -18.02 12.26
CA GLY A 226 -5.63 -18.62 13.26
C GLY A 226 -4.84 -19.78 13.88
N PRO A 227 -5.01 -20.04 15.19
CA PRO A 227 -4.31 -21.16 15.83
C PRO A 227 -4.52 -22.43 15.01
N PRO A 228 -3.48 -23.27 14.82
CA PRO A 228 -3.56 -24.46 13.99
C PRO A 228 -4.78 -25.28 14.38
N GLY A 229 -5.57 -25.66 13.38
CA GLY A 229 -6.77 -26.47 13.58
C GLY A 229 -6.43 -27.74 14.35
N LEU A 230 -7.28 -28.11 15.31
CA LEU A 230 -7.08 -29.33 16.09
C LEU A 230 -6.92 -30.53 15.14
N PRO A 231 -5.97 -31.44 15.42
CA PRO A 231 -5.69 -32.58 14.55
C PRO A 231 -6.95 -33.44 14.38
N GLY A 232 -7.48 -33.52 13.15
CA GLY A 232 -8.67 -34.32 12.82
C GLY A 232 -9.58 -33.75 11.73
N ASN A 233 -9.47 -32.46 11.38
CA ASN A 233 -10.18 -31.88 10.24
C ASN A 233 -9.16 -31.56 9.14
N GLY A 234 -8.99 -32.50 8.21
CA GLY A 234 -7.94 -32.46 7.19
C GLY A 234 -8.09 -31.30 6.20
N GLY A 235 -7.12 -30.39 6.23
CA GLY A 235 -6.71 -29.55 5.12
C GLY A 235 -5.20 -29.40 5.22
N ASN A 236 -4.46 -30.00 4.28
CA ASN A 236 -3.01 -30.02 4.28
C ASN A 236 -2.44 -28.62 4.00
N SER A 237 -1.94 -27.92 5.03
CA SER A 237 -0.90 -26.90 4.90
C SER A 237 0.41 -27.50 5.41
N GLY A 238 1.40 -27.63 4.54
CA GLY A 238 2.73 -28.12 4.92
C GLY A 238 3.42 -27.09 5.83
N GLU A 239 3.67 -27.46 7.08
CA GLU A 239 4.49 -26.69 8.00
C GLU A 239 5.97 -26.83 7.63
N ILE A 240 6.65 -25.69 7.53
CA ILE A 240 8.11 -25.59 7.59
C ILE A 240 8.45 -25.39 9.07
N SER A 241 9.17 -26.33 9.67
CA SER A 241 9.67 -26.19 11.05
C SER A 241 10.99 -25.42 11.07
N SER A 242 11.00 -24.22 11.64
CA SER A 242 12.24 -23.56 12.07
C SER A 242 12.56 -23.96 13.52
N TYR A 243 13.84 -24.23 13.78
CA TYR A 243 14.37 -24.47 15.13
C TYR A 243 14.88 -23.13 15.67
N ILE A 244 14.28 -22.61 16.74
CA ILE A 244 14.81 -21.47 17.48
C ILE A 244 15.68 -22.01 18.61
N ILE A 245 16.95 -21.62 18.65
CA ILE A 245 17.84 -21.84 19.79
C ILE A 245 17.64 -20.65 20.72
N GLU A 246 16.96 -20.87 21.85
CA GLU A 246 16.88 -19.87 22.93
C GLU A 246 18.19 -19.88 23.74
N GLU A 247 19.07 -18.92 23.47
CA GLU A 247 20.04 -18.47 24.49
C GLU A 247 19.54 -17.19 25.17
N ASN A 248 19.53 -17.20 26.50
CA ASN A 248 19.09 -16.10 27.35
C ASN A 248 19.95 -14.84 27.11
N ILE A 249 19.40 -13.88 26.37
CA ILE A 249 19.85 -12.49 26.38
C ILE A 249 18.68 -11.66 26.92
N GLU A 250 18.76 -11.22 28.17
CA GLU A 250 17.61 -10.65 28.92
C GLU A 250 17.11 -9.27 28.43
N ASP A 251 17.74 -8.67 27.41
CA ASP A 251 17.43 -7.30 26.96
C ASP A 251 17.26 -7.14 25.44
N VAL A 252 17.01 -8.22 24.70
CA VAL A 252 16.80 -8.17 23.24
C VAL A 252 15.37 -8.56 22.88
N GLN A 253 14.65 -7.65 22.21
CA GLN A 253 13.33 -7.95 21.65
C GLN A 253 13.47 -8.22 20.14
N PHE A 254 13.18 -9.45 19.73
CA PHE A 254 13.09 -9.82 18.32
C PHE A 254 11.87 -9.12 17.69
N ILE A 255 12.11 -8.35 16.62
CA ILE A 255 11.05 -7.59 15.93
C ILE A 255 10.56 -8.33 14.68
N GLY A 256 11.42 -9.12 14.04
CA GLY A 256 11.05 -9.93 12.89
C GLY A 256 12.26 -10.42 12.10
N SER A 257 12.00 -11.34 11.17
CA SER A 257 12.97 -11.80 10.19
C SER A 257 12.34 -11.86 8.82
N SER A 258 13.07 -11.44 7.79
CA SER A 258 12.72 -11.71 6.40
C SER A 258 13.77 -12.63 5.78
N LYS A 259 13.30 -13.52 4.90
CA LYS A 259 14.16 -14.38 4.09
C LYS A 259 14.20 -13.80 2.69
N GLU A 260 15.38 -13.40 2.24
CA GLU A 260 15.60 -13.03 0.85
C GLU A 260 16.57 -14.04 0.22
N GLU A 261 16.08 -14.72 -0.82
CA GLU A 261 16.93 -15.53 -1.69
C GLU A 261 17.39 -14.63 -2.84
N MET A 262 18.65 -14.17 -2.77
CA MET A 262 19.26 -13.37 -3.84
C MET A 262 20.26 -14.22 -4.62
N ASP A 263 20.06 -14.31 -5.94
CA ASP A 263 20.90 -15.10 -6.84
C ASP A 263 22.21 -14.34 -7.13
N CYS A 264 23.19 -14.50 -6.25
CA CYS A 264 24.50 -13.87 -6.41
C CYS A 264 25.40 -14.78 -7.26
N SER A 265 25.50 -14.46 -8.55
CA SER A 265 26.41 -15.11 -9.48
C SER A 265 27.87 -14.77 -9.14
N LEU A 266 28.47 -15.53 -8.22
CA LEU A 266 29.92 -15.62 -8.12
C LEU A 266 30.46 -16.36 -9.35
N ASP A 267 31.64 -15.99 -9.85
CA ASP A 267 32.32 -16.55 -11.05
C ASP A 267 32.50 -18.09 -11.06
N ARG A 268 32.04 -18.80 -10.02
CA ARG A 268 32.11 -20.27 -9.88
C ARG A 268 30.79 -20.97 -9.52
N GLY A 269 29.64 -20.29 -9.62
CA GLY A 269 28.32 -20.96 -9.63
C GLY A 269 27.82 -21.49 -8.28
N GLY A 270 27.83 -20.67 -7.24
CA GLY A 270 27.13 -20.94 -5.96
C GLY A 270 25.91 -20.03 -5.81
N THR A 271 24.93 -20.48 -5.02
CA THR A 271 23.79 -19.67 -4.55
C THR A 271 24.03 -19.29 -3.10
N CYS A 272 23.90 -18.03 -2.71
CA CYS A 272 23.88 -17.64 -1.30
C CYS A 272 22.44 -17.42 -0.83
N THR A 273 22.15 -17.73 0.43
CA THR A 273 20.86 -17.46 1.06
C THR A 273 21.08 -16.50 2.20
N PHE A 274 20.30 -15.41 2.23
CA PHE A 274 20.42 -14.38 3.26
C PHE A 274 19.29 -14.52 4.27
N TYR A 275 19.63 -14.34 5.53
CA TYR A 275 18.66 -14.19 6.62
C TYR A 275 18.86 -12.79 7.20
N ARG A 276 17.82 -11.96 7.13
CA ARG A 276 17.82 -10.63 7.75
C ARG A 276 17.01 -10.71 9.02
N GLY A 277 17.66 -10.57 10.17
CA GLY A 277 17.00 -10.43 11.47
C GLY A 277 17.11 -8.98 11.97
N ALA A 278 15.99 -8.41 12.43
CA ALA A 278 15.98 -7.10 13.07
C ALA A 278 15.75 -7.25 14.59
N TYR A 279 16.65 -6.67 15.38
CA TYR A 279 16.59 -6.68 16.83
C TYR A 279 16.56 -5.25 17.36
N ASN A 280 15.77 -5.01 18.41
CA ASN A 280 15.81 -3.75 19.16
C ASN A 280 16.76 -3.93 20.35
N TYR A 281 17.87 -3.21 20.35
CA TYR A 281 18.77 -3.16 21.50
C TYR A 281 18.97 -1.71 21.93
N GLN A 282 18.47 -1.38 23.12
CA GLN A 282 18.59 -0.04 23.73
C GLN A 282 18.10 1.14 22.86
N GLY A 283 17.18 0.89 21.92
CA GLY A 283 16.63 1.93 21.04
C GLY A 283 17.44 2.17 19.76
N GLU A 284 18.45 1.36 19.49
CA GLU A 284 19.14 1.27 18.19
C GLU A 284 18.75 -0.06 17.51
N ILE A 285 18.55 -0.01 16.19
CA ILE A 285 18.23 -1.19 15.38
C ILE A 285 19.57 -1.81 14.97
N GLU A 286 19.84 -3.02 15.47
CA GLU A 286 20.98 -3.81 15.03
C GLU A 286 20.49 -4.88 14.06
N VAL A 287 21.07 -4.90 12.85
CA VAL A 287 20.83 -5.94 11.85
C VAL A 287 21.82 -7.06 12.09
N LEU A 288 21.32 -8.22 12.51
CA LEU A 288 22.14 -9.42 12.67
C LEU A 288 22.02 -10.27 11.39
N VAL A 289 23.16 -10.57 10.77
CA VAL A 289 23.24 -11.55 9.67
C VAL A 289 23.74 -12.86 10.28
N GLU A 290 22.86 -13.86 10.38
CA GLU A 290 23.24 -15.19 10.86
C GLU A 290 24.07 -15.93 9.79
N HIS A 291 25.25 -16.40 10.21
CA HIS A 291 26.13 -17.25 9.44
C HIS A 291 25.98 -18.70 9.94
N ASN A 292 25.74 -19.64 9.03
CA ASN A 292 25.70 -21.06 9.35
C ASN A 292 27.08 -21.70 9.18
N SER A 293 28.09 -21.22 9.90
CA SER A 293 29.25 -22.06 10.22
C SER A 293 29.09 -22.53 11.65
N GLY A 294 29.47 -23.78 11.93
CA GLY A 294 29.35 -24.39 13.27
C GLY A 294 30.28 -23.79 14.33
N ILE A 295 30.47 -22.47 14.33
CA ILE A 295 31.30 -21.66 15.21
C ILE A 295 30.35 -20.74 15.99
N SER A 296 30.56 -20.58 17.29
CA SER A 296 29.69 -19.71 18.10
C SER A 296 29.91 -18.23 17.77
N VAL A 297 28.87 -17.39 17.94
CA VAL A 297 28.94 -15.93 17.69
C VAL A 297 30.10 -15.28 18.46
N ASN A 298 30.35 -15.73 19.70
CA ASN A 298 31.46 -15.22 20.51
C ASN A 298 32.84 -15.63 19.99
N GLU A 299 32.99 -16.84 19.42
CA GLU A 299 34.23 -17.27 18.78
C GLU A 299 34.47 -16.49 17.48
N PHE A 300 33.42 -16.19 16.72
CA PHE A 300 33.52 -15.34 15.52
C PHE A 300 33.94 -13.91 15.86
N ILE A 301 33.31 -13.29 16.86
CA ILE A 301 33.67 -11.93 17.31
C ILE A 301 35.12 -11.89 17.79
N GLN A 302 35.54 -12.87 18.61
CA GLN A 302 36.93 -12.94 19.05
C GLN A 302 37.92 -13.15 17.90
N HIS A 303 37.52 -13.88 16.86
CA HIS A 303 38.35 -14.08 15.67
C HIS A 303 38.45 -12.79 14.82
N ALA A 304 37.32 -12.12 14.60
CA ALA A 304 37.25 -10.86 13.89
C ALA A 304 38.02 -9.74 14.62
N GLU A 305 37.90 -9.64 15.94
CA GLU A 305 38.64 -8.69 16.77
C GLU A 305 40.15 -8.97 16.78
N ALA A 306 40.56 -10.26 16.79
CA ALA A 306 41.98 -10.63 16.74
C ALA A 306 42.63 -10.36 15.37
N GLU A 307 41.84 -10.42 14.30
CA GLU A 307 42.30 -10.16 12.92
C GLU A 307 42.17 -8.68 12.52
N TYR A 308 41.33 -7.89 13.20
CA TYR A 308 41.12 -6.45 12.94
C TYR A 308 42.43 -5.65 12.99
N ASP A 309 43.31 -5.96 13.94
CA ASP A 309 44.62 -5.32 14.08
C ASP A 309 45.59 -5.63 12.91
N ASN A 310 45.27 -6.61 12.06
CA ASN A 310 46.12 -7.07 10.94
C ASN A 310 45.57 -6.69 9.54
N LEU A 311 44.45 -5.97 9.46
CA LEU A 311 43.84 -5.59 8.18
C LEU A 311 44.77 -4.65 7.39
N GLN A 312 45.19 -5.08 6.19
CA GLN A 312 45.78 -4.19 5.19
C GLN A 312 44.66 -3.62 4.30
N GLU A 313 44.65 -2.30 4.15
CA GLU A 313 43.67 -1.55 3.36
C GLU A 313 43.70 -2.03 1.90
N GLY A 314 42.59 -2.63 1.44
CA GLY A 314 42.41 -3.14 0.07
C GLY A 314 41.81 -2.11 -0.89
N ASP A 315 41.97 -2.35 -2.20
CA ASP A 315 41.62 -1.41 -3.27
C ASP A 315 40.13 -1.03 -3.35
N PHE A 316 39.89 0.25 -3.62
CA PHE A 316 38.59 0.89 -3.77
C PHE A 316 37.89 0.46 -5.07
N VAL A 317 36.66 -0.07 -4.99
CA VAL A 317 35.84 -0.37 -6.17
C VAL A 317 34.49 0.32 -6.01
N GLY A 318 34.31 1.50 -6.63
CA GLY A 318 33.00 2.19 -6.64
C GLY A 318 32.65 2.98 -5.37
N ASN A 319 31.63 3.83 -5.46
CA ASN A 319 31.43 4.95 -4.52
C ASN A 319 30.85 4.59 -3.13
N ASP A 320 30.37 3.36 -2.89
CA ASP A 320 29.55 3.08 -1.69
C ASP A 320 29.91 1.81 -0.92
N TYR A 321 31.02 1.11 -1.23
CA TYR A 321 31.44 -0.08 -0.47
C TYR A 321 32.96 -0.23 -0.33
N TYR A 322 33.38 -0.87 0.77
CA TYR A 322 34.77 -1.26 1.03
C TYR A 322 34.88 -2.79 0.96
N ILE A 323 35.88 -3.31 0.26
CA ILE A 323 36.18 -4.75 0.25
C ILE A 323 37.48 -4.98 0.98
N TYR A 324 37.45 -5.80 2.03
CA TYR A 324 38.63 -6.28 2.74
C TYR A 324 38.79 -7.76 2.50
N GLN A 325 40.03 -8.20 2.32
CA GLN A 325 40.35 -9.61 2.18
C GLN A 325 40.96 -10.11 3.49
N LEU A 326 40.31 -11.07 4.12
CA LEU A 326 40.76 -11.74 5.35
C LEU A 326 41.14 -13.17 4.99
N GLY A 327 42.42 -13.39 4.65
CA GLY A 327 42.90 -14.70 4.18
C GLY A 327 42.27 -15.12 2.84
N ASP A 328 41.65 -16.30 2.80
CA ASP A 328 40.92 -16.81 1.62
C ASP A 328 39.47 -16.29 1.54
N ASP A 329 39.02 -15.58 2.58
CA ASP A 329 37.67 -15.04 2.69
C ASP A 329 37.62 -13.56 2.25
N LEU A 330 36.50 -13.21 1.62
CA LEU A 330 36.22 -11.85 1.17
C LEU A 330 35.22 -11.23 2.14
N LEU A 331 35.54 -10.06 2.68
CA LEU A 331 34.66 -9.25 3.51
C LEU A 331 34.25 -8.01 2.72
N ILE A 332 32.96 -7.76 2.55
CA ILE A 332 32.45 -6.56 1.88
C ILE A 332 31.65 -5.75 2.88
N PHE A 333 32.02 -4.49 3.11
CA PHE A 333 31.23 -3.52 3.86
C PHE A 333 30.48 -2.63 2.88
N TRP A 334 29.17 -2.55 3.06
CA TRP A 334 28.33 -1.55 2.40
C TRP A 334 27.93 -0.50 3.42
N TYR A 335 28.09 0.79 3.10
CA TYR A 335 27.64 1.89 3.97
C TYR A 335 26.55 2.66 3.23
N SER A 336 25.30 2.30 3.47
CA SER A 336 24.14 3.11 3.09
C SER A 336 23.17 3.15 4.26
N ASN A 337 22.88 4.35 4.77
CA ASN A 337 21.90 4.59 5.84
C ASN A 337 22.12 3.88 7.19
N GLY A 338 23.36 3.55 7.55
CA GLY A 338 23.69 3.04 8.90
C GLY A 338 23.62 1.53 9.06
N ASP A 339 23.33 0.79 7.99
CA ASP A 339 23.39 -0.67 7.98
C ASP A 339 24.80 -1.16 7.65
N ILE A 340 25.24 -2.23 8.32
CA ILE A 340 26.48 -2.96 7.99
C ILE A 340 26.07 -4.36 7.53
N VAL A 341 26.44 -4.72 6.31
CA VAL A 341 26.21 -6.05 5.74
C VAL A 341 27.53 -6.82 5.73
N PHE A 342 27.51 -8.09 6.15
CA PHE A 342 28.66 -9.00 6.07
C PHE A 342 28.38 -10.08 5.03
N ILE A 343 29.34 -10.30 4.14
CA ILE A 343 29.33 -11.41 3.19
C ILE A 343 30.58 -12.23 3.50
N THR A 344 30.42 -13.53 3.74
CA THR A 344 31.53 -14.49 3.80
C THR A 344 31.28 -15.61 2.81
N ARG A 345 32.34 -16.29 2.41
CA ARG A 345 32.26 -17.42 1.47
C ARG A 345 32.12 -18.71 2.27
N GLU A 346 31.15 -19.57 1.92
CA GLU A 346 31.15 -20.93 2.47
C GLU A 346 32.33 -21.75 1.89
N PRO A 347 33.02 -22.58 2.70
CA PRO A 347 34.10 -23.44 2.24
C PRO A 347 33.68 -24.53 1.25
#